data_AF-A0A834CKP2-F1
#
_entry.id   AF-A0A834CKP2-F1
#
_cell.length_a   1.000
_cell.length_b   1.000
_cell.length_c   1.000
_cell.angle_alpha   90.00
_cell.angle_beta   90.00
_cell.angle_gamma   90.00
#
_symmetry.space_group_name_H-M   'P 1'
#
loop_
_entity.id
_entity.type
_entity.pdbx_description
1 polymer ?
#
loop_
_entity_poly.entity_id
_entity_poly.type
_entity_poly.pdbx_seq_one_letter_code
_entity_poly.pdbx_strand_id
1 'polypeptide(L)'
;MGSSHSICPAPWQIFKDKFIIFPRMMKTLINLRWCKVVEKAELLRDADANLLPALLRLQELVEDNVTVILLSEIVWDTFRPNTGCFEPLLLHFPDYSKVELQQILSQDRHPSYSAELYSFYVNILLGVFYSVCRDLRELRHLAALNFSKFCEPLEEGKVKETDTHKLWKNIEPHLKKAMQTVYLREVSSLQWEQMQQTEDETGAPKGLSAHTHVELPFYSKFLLIAAYLASYNPARTDKRFFMKTTNHLLGPKPFPLDRLLAIFYSVVDGRVTPTASIFSQ
;
A
#
# COMPACT_ATOMS: atom_id res chain seq x y z
N MET A 1 21.70 14.80 16.27
CA MET A 1 21.89 14.33 14.88
C MET A 1 22.02 12.82 14.91
N GLY A 2 20.89 12.11 14.87
CA GLY A 2 20.85 10.66 14.80
C GLY A 2 19.90 10.29 13.69
N SER A 3 20.44 9.98 12.52
CA SER A 3 19.69 9.53 11.36
C SER A 3 19.20 8.10 11.62
N SER A 4 17.91 7.95 11.90
CA SER A 4 17.19 6.69 11.84
C SER A 4 17.15 6.24 10.39
N HIS A 5 18.17 5.48 9.97
CA HIS A 5 18.08 4.70 8.75
C HIS A 5 16.99 3.66 8.93
N SER A 6 15.90 3.83 8.20
CA SER A 6 14.93 2.80 7.88
C SER A 6 15.65 1.68 7.12
N ILE A 7 16.17 0.72 7.88
CA ILE A 7 16.78 -0.49 7.34
C ILE A 7 15.63 -1.30 6.72
N CYS A 8 15.53 -1.27 5.39
CA CYS A 8 14.78 -2.29 4.65
C CYS A 8 15.22 -3.66 5.18
N PRO A 9 14.30 -4.54 5.62
CA PRO A 9 14.70 -5.86 6.09
C PRO A 9 15.46 -6.57 4.97
N ALA A 10 16.61 -7.15 5.33
CA ALA A 10 17.43 -7.91 4.39
C ALA A 10 16.57 -8.99 3.70
N PRO A 11 16.87 -9.37 2.44
CA PRO A 11 16.16 -10.44 1.71
C PRO A 11 15.94 -11.70 2.57
N TRP A 12 16.93 -12.02 3.42
CA TRP A 12 16.92 -13.13 4.38
C TRP A 12 15.80 -13.09 5.44
N GLN A 13 15.22 -11.94 5.75
CA GLN A 13 14.13 -11.82 6.74
C GLN A 13 12.83 -12.39 6.19
N ILE A 14 12.53 -12.14 4.90
CA ILE A 14 11.39 -12.72 4.18
C ILE A 14 11.53 -14.25 4.17
N PHE A 15 12.75 -14.73 3.96
CA PHE A 15 13.06 -16.15 4.07
C PHE A 15 12.81 -16.66 5.49
N LYS A 16 13.32 -16.04 6.55
CA LYS A 16 13.03 -16.50 7.92
C LYS A 16 11.53 -16.58 8.19
N ASP A 17 10.77 -15.54 7.87
CA ASP A 17 9.33 -15.48 8.14
C ASP A 17 8.55 -16.55 7.34
N LYS A 18 8.89 -16.79 6.06
CA LYS A 18 8.24 -17.82 5.22
C LYS A 18 8.72 -19.25 5.50
N PHE A 19 9.95 -19.43 5.99
CA PHE A 19 10.56 -20.75 6.22
C PHE A 19 10.39 -21.30 7.63
N ILE A 20 9.87 -20.53 8.59
CA ILE A 20 9.49 -21.05 9.92
C ILE A 20 8.62 -22.32 9.81
N ILE A 21 7.85 -22.47 8.72
CA ILE A 21 6.88 -23.55 8.52
C ILE A 21 7.37 -24.66 7.55
N PHE A 22 8.46 -24.47 6.78
CA PHE A 22 8.87 -25.43 5.74
C PHE A 22 10.33 -25.95 5.86
N PRO A 23 10.58 -26.94 6.73
CA PRO A 23 11.86 -27.65 6.79
C PRO A 23 12.16 -28.51 5.55
N ARG A 24 11.17 -28.74 4.68
CA ARG A 24 11.30 -29.57 3.48
C ARG A 24 12.22 -28.97 2.41
N MET A 25 12.19 -27.64 2.22
CA MET A 25 13.05 -26.97 1.25
C MET A 25 14.52 -26.92 1.72
N MET A 26 14.75 -26.78 3.03
CA MET A 26 16.11 -26.82 3.60
C MET A 26 16.81 -28.15 3.31
N LYS A 27 16.11 -29.29 3.36
CA LYS A 27 16.71 -30.60 3.04
C LYS A 27 17.22 -30.69 1.60
N THR A 28 16.55 -30.06 0.64
CA THR A 28 16.98 -30.03 -0.77
C THR A 28 18.16 -29.07 -0.97
N LEU A 29 18.19 -27.96 -0.21
CA LEU A 29 19.26 -26.97 -0.28
C LEU A 29 20.59 -27.44 0.33
N ILE A 30 20.56 -28.38 1.27
CA ILE A 30 21.74 -28.82 2.05
C ILE A 30 22.82 -29.52 1.18
N ASN A 31 22.47 -30.03 -0.01
CA ASN A 31 23.41 -30.71 -0.91
C ASN A 31 23.91 -29.84 -2.09
N LEU A 32 23.63 -28.54 -2.09
CA LEU A 32 23.98 -27.66 -3.20
C LEU A 32 25.33 -26.98 -2.99
N ARG A 33 26.14 -26.96 -4.05
CA ARG A 33 27.42 -26.23 -4.05
C ARG A 33 27.19 -24.74 -4.26
N TRP A 34 26.23 -24.38 -5.13
CA TRP A 34 25.88 -23.00 -5.45
C TRP A 34 24.36 -22.86 -5.62
N CYS A 35 23.77 -21.89 -4.92
CA CYS A 35 22.34 -21.56 -5.04
C CYS A 35 22.19 -20.08 -5.37
N LYS A 36 21.52 -19.76 -6.47
CA LYS A 36 21.19 -18.38 -6.87
C LYS A 36 19.71 -18.14 -6.65
N VAL A 37 19.37 -17.22 -5.76
CA VAL A 37 18.00 -16.74 -5.58
C VAL A 37 17.79 -15.49 -6.44
N VAL A 38 16.74 -15.49 -7.24
CA VAL A 38 16.28 -14.33 -8.03
C VAL A 38 14.91 -13.91 -7.51
N GLU A 39 14.87 -12.76 -6.85
CA GLU A 39 13.65 -12.13 -6.39
C GLU A 39 12.97 -11.34 -7.51
N LYS A 40 11.64 -11.23 -7.45
CA LYS A 40 10.82 -10.55 -8.46
C LYS A 40 11.10 -11.05 -9.88
N ALA A 41 11.12 -12.38 -10.02
CA ALA A 41 11.46 -13.04 -11.27
C ALA A 41 10.54 -12.65 -12.43
N GLU A 42 9.34 -12.12 -12.17
CA GLU A 42 8.44 -11.57 -13.18
C GLU A 42 9.07 -10.52 -14.09
N LEU A 43 10.08 -9.79 -13.61
CA LEU A 43 10.83 -8.80 -14.39
C LEU A 43 11.72 -9.44 -15.46
N LEU A 44 12.07 -10.73 -15.32
CA LEU A 44 12.85 -11.46 -16.33
C LEU A 44 12.07 -11.64 -17.65
N ARG A 45 10.74 -11.50 -17.63
CA ARG A 45 9.89 -11.57 -18.84
C ARG A 45 10.05 -10.34 -19.72
N ASP A 46 10.33 -9.20 -19.11
CA ASP A 46 10.52 -7.92 -19.79
C ASP A 46 12.01 -7.68 -20.15
N ALA A 47 12.90 -8.56 -19.72
CA ALA A 47 14.32 -8.57 -20.07
C ALA A 47 14.57 -9.29 -21.41
N ASP A 48 15.82 -9.64 -21.68
CA ASP A 48 16.17 -10.39 -22.89
C ASP A 48 15.48 -11.76 -22.94
N ALA A 49 14.89 -12.09 -24.09
CA ALA A 49 14.11 -13.31 -24.29
C ALA A 49 14.88 -14.62 -24.00
N ASN A 50 16.21 -14.58 -24.07
CA ASN A 50 17.08 -15.73 -23.82
C ASN A 50 17.46 -15.89 -22.35
N LEU A 51 17.24 -14.88 -21.51
CA LEU A 51 17.70 -14.87 -20.12
C LEU A 51 16.97 -15.91 -19.27
N LEU A 52 15.64 -15.94 -19.33
CA LEU A 52 14.84 -16.91 -18.58
C LEU A 52 15.15 -18.36 -19.00
N PRO A 53 15.14 -18.75 -20.29
CA PRO A 53 15.56 -20.07 -20.73
C PRO A 53 16.98 -20.45 -20.29
N ALA A 54 17.92 -19.51 -20.34
CA ALA A 54 19.30 -19.74 -19.90
C ALA A 54 19.40 -20.00 -18.39
N LEU A 55 18.65 -19.25 -17.57
CA LEU A 55 18.61 -19.46 -16.12
C LEU A 55 18.00 -20.81 -15.73
N LEU A 56 16.96 -21.25 -16.44
CA LEU A 56 16.31 -22.54 -16.19
C LEU A 56 17.23 -23.73 -16.51
N ARG A 57 18.13 -23.56 -17.50
CA ARG A 57 19.12 -24.58 -17.91
C ARG A 57 20.53 -24.27 -17.43
N LEU A 58 20.69 -23.37 -16.45
CA LEU A 58 22.01 -22.89 -16.02
C LEU A 58 22.89 -24.04 -15.52
N GLN A 59 22.29 -25.04 -14.86
CA GLN A 59 23.00 -26.24 -14.42
C GLN A 59 23.64 -27.02 -15.58
N GLU A 60 22.94 -27.13 -16.71
CA GLU A 60 23.44 -27.80 -17.92
C GLU A 60 24.50 -26.96 -18.63
N LEU A 61 24.35 -25.63 -18.63
CA LEU A 61 25.29 -24.72 -19.30
C LEU A 61 26.63 -24.60 -18.57
N VAL A 62 26.63 -24.73 -17.25
CA VAL A 62 27.83 -24.58 -16.39
C VAL A 62 28.46 -25.94 -16.07
N GLU A 63 27.74 -27.05 -16.27
CA GLU A 63 28.18 -28.40 -15.93
C GLU A 63 28.61 -28.57 -14.45
N ASP A 64 28.00 -27.79 -13.54
CA ASP A 64 28.22 -27.85 -12.08
C ASP A 64 26.88 -27.88 -11.33
N ASN A 65 26.92 -28.23 -10.05
CA ASN A 65 25.74 -28.32 -9.19
C ASN A 65 25.26 -26.92 -8.75
N VAL A 66 24.63 -26.22 -9.69
CA VAL A 66 24.01 -24.89 -9.53
C VAL A 66 22.50 -25.03 -9.55
N THR A 67 21.80 -24.47 -8.56
CA THR A 67 20.34 -24.35 -8.57
C THR A 67 19.93 -22.89 -8.61
N VAL A 68 18.97 -22.56 -9.48
CA VAL A 68 18.35 -21.24 -9.56
C VAL A 68 16.96 -21.32 -8.93
N ILE A 69 16.71 -20.46 -7.94
CA ILE A 69 15.40 -20.31 -7.30
C ILE A 69 14.80 -18.99 -7.77
N LEU A 70 13.68 -19.09 -8.48
CA LEU A 70 12.91 -17.95 -8.95
C LEU A 70 11.76 -17.67 -7.97
N LEU A 71 11.70 -16.46 -7.43
CA LEU A 71 10.61 -16.01 -6.57
C LEU A 71 9.76 -15.00 -7.32
N SER A 72 8.47 -15.26 -7.42
CA SER A 72 7.50 -14.37 -8.06
C SER A 72 6.14 -14.43 -7.37
N GLU A 73 5.36 -13.37 -7.54
CA GLU A 73 3.95 -13.28 -7.15
C GLU A 73 3.01 -13.73 -8.28
N ILE A 74 3.54 -14.04 -9.47
CA ILE A 74 2.76 -14.42 -10.65
C ILE A 74 2.85 -15.92 -10.91
N VAL A 75 1.76 -16.51 -11.42
CA VAL A 75 1.70 -17.91 -11.84
C VAL A 75 2.64 -18.19 -13.02
N TRP A 76 3.23 -19.39 -13.01
CA TRP A 76 4.23 -19.83 -13.99
C TRP A 76 3.73 -19.81 -15.45
N ASP A 77 2.45 -20.02 -15.70
CA ASP A 77 1.92 -20.03 -17.08
C ASP A 77 2.18 -18.71 -17.82
N THR A 78 2.31 -17.59 -17.09
CA THR A 78 2.64 -16.28 -17.67
C THR A 78 4.12 -16.08 -17.98
N PHE A 79 4.99 -17.01 -17.56
CA PHE A 79 6.43 -16.99 -17.83
C PHE A 79 6.81 -17.76 -19.09
N ARG A 80 5.91 -18.61 -19.61
CA ARG A 80 6.22 -19.48 -20.74
C ARG A 80 6.48 -18.65 -22.00
N PRO A 81 7.70 -18.70 -22.58
CA PRO A 81 7.98 -18.05 -23.85
C PRO A 81 7.34 -18.84 -24.99
N ASN A 82 7.08 -18.17 -26.13
CA ASN A 82 6.48 -18.78 -27.31
C ASN A 82 7.33 -19.93 -27.90
N THR A 83 8.65 -19.92 -27.65
CA THR A 83 9.60 -20.94 -28.11
C THR A 83 9.72 -22.15 -27.18
N GLY A 84 8.99 -22.14 -26.06
CA GLY A 84 9.14 -23.12 -24.98
C GLY A 84 10.40 -22.92 -24.12
N CYS A 85 10.39 -23.50 -22.93
CA CYS A 85 11.52 -23.50 -22.00
C CYS A 85 11.49 -24.76 -21.11
N PHE A 86 12.56 -24.96 -20.34
CA PHE A 86 12.62 -26.05 -19.36
C PHE A 86 11.62 -25.79 -18.22
N GLU A 87 10.83 -26.82 -17.84
CA GLU A 87 9.80 -26.69 -16.81
C GLU A 87 10.40 -26.83 -15.40
N PRO A 88 10.37 -25.76 -14.57
CA PRO A 88 10.92 -25.79 -13.22
C PRO A 88 10.01 -26.54 -12.25
N LEU A 89 10.56 -26.91 -11.08
CA LEU A 89 9.76 -27.38 -9.96
C LEU A 89 8.97 -26.21 -9.35
N LEU A 90 7.65 -26.25 -9.50
CA LEU A 90 6.75 -25.24 -8.96
C LEU A 90 6.46 -25.49 -7.47
N LEU A 91 6.77 -24.50 -6.63
CA LEU A 91 6.47 -24.50 -5.21
C LEU A 91 5.54 -23.33 -4.90
N HIS A 92 4.30 -23.64 -4.53
CA HIS A 92 3.31 -22.64 -4.13
C HIS A 92 3.42 -22.35 -2.62
N PHE A 93 3.52 -21.07 -2.29
CA PHE A 93 3.44 -20.56 -0.91
C PHE A 93 2.03 -19.98 -0.70
N PRO A 94 1.14 -20.67 0.03
CA PRO A 94 -0.20 -20.16 0.28
C PRO A 94 -0.16 -18.95 1.23
N ASP A 95 -1.23 -18.15 1.18
CA ASP A 95 -1.43 -17.06 2.13
C ASP A 95 -1.62 -17.59 3.56
N TYR A 96 -1.12 -16.84 4.54
CA TYR A 96 -1.31 -17.17 5.94
C TYR A 96 -2.78 -17.03 6.36
N SER A 97 -3.27 -18.02 7.09
CA SER A 97 -4.54 -17.95 7.81
C SER A 97 -4.47 -16.95 8.97
N LYS A 98 -5.63 -16.51 9.46
CA LYS A 98 -5.72 -15.65 10.66
C LYS A 98 -4.98 -16.25 11.86
N VAL A 99 -5.04 -17.58 12.03
CA VAL A 99 -4.41 -18.29 13.15
C VAL A 99 -2.89 -18.26 13.01
N GLU A 100 -2.36 -18.52 11.82
CA GLU A 100 -0.92 -18.45 11.55
C GLU A 100 -0.40 -17.01 11.70
N LEU A 101 -1.12 -16.01 11.20
CA LEU A 101 -0.76 -14.61 11.40
C LEU A 101 -0.72 -14.26 12.89
N GLN A 102 -1.70 -14.70 13.68
CA GLN A 102 -1.69 -14.49 15.12
C GLN A 102 -0.46 -15.13 15.78
N GLN A 103 -0.12 -16.36 15.40
CA GLN A 103 1.05 -17.07 15.94
C GLN A 103 2.37 -16.41 15.56
N ILE A 104 2.52 -15.96 14.32
CA ILE A 104 3.72 -15.30 13.82
C ILE A 104 3.89 -13.93 14.50
N LEU A 105 2.84 -13.10 14.47
CA LEU A 105 2.90 -11.77 15.07
C LEU A 105 3.14 -11.83 16.57
N SER A 106 2.56 -12.80 17.28
CA SER A 106 2.74 -12.94 18.74
C SER A 106 4.18 -13.23 19.17
N GLN A 107 5.07 -13.60 18.25
CA GLN A 107 6.50 -13.81 18.53
C GLN A 107 7.27 -12.50 18.66
N ASP A 108 6.79 -11.42 18.05
CA ASP A 108 7.44 -10.10 18.03
C ASP A 108 7.20 -9.31 19.34
N ARG A 109 6.84 -9.99 20.43
CA ARG A 109 6.48 -9.36 21.71
C ARG A 109 7.67 -8.65 22.36
N HIS A 110 7.39 -7.53 23.02
CA HIS A 110 8.38 -6.88 23.88
C HIS A 110 8.62 -7.72 25.16
N PRO A 111 9.87 -7.84 25.65
CA PRO A 111 10.19 -8.64 26.84
C PRO A 111 9.45 -8.22 28.12
N SER A 112 9.07 -6.95 28.23
CA SER A 112 8.44 -6.37 29.43
C SER A 112 6.99 -6.82 29.68
N TYR A 113 6.30 -7.40 28.69
CA TYR A 113 4.88 -7.76 28.81
C TYR A 113 4.66 -9.28 28.69
N SER A 114 3.57 -9.74 29.29
CA SER A 114 3.17 -11.15 29.24
C SER A 114 2.81 -11.59 27.82
N ALA A 115 3.12 -12.85 27.48
CA ALA A 115 2.81 -13.40 26.16
C ALA A 115 1.30 -13.46 25.88
N GLU A 116 0.51 -13.66 26.94
CA GLU A 116 -0.96 -13.69 26.87
C GLU A 116 -1.53 -12.32 26.50
N LEU A 117 -1.01 -11.25 27.10
CA LEU A 117 -1.44 -9.88 26.81
C LEU A 117 -1.12 -9.48 25.37
N TYR A 118 0.08 -9.82 24.88
CA TYR A 118 0.46 -9.51 23.51
C TYR A 118 -0.35 -10.34 22.49
N SER A 119 -0.60 -11.63 22.76
CA SER A 119 -1.47 -12.46 21.91
C SER A 119 -2.91 -11.93 21.87
N PHE A 120 -3.42 -11.45 23.01
CA PHE A 120 -4.73 -10.80 23.07
C PHE A 120 -4.75 -9.51 22.24
N TYR A 121 -3.73 -8.67 22.35
CA TYR A 121 -3.56 -7.46 21.52
C TYR A 121 -3.55 -7.80 20.02
N VAL A 122 -2.75 -8.77 19.60
CA VAL A 122 -2.67 -9.22 18.20
C VAL A 122 -4.03 -9.74 17.72
N ASN A 123 -4.79 -10.46 18.56
CA ASN A 123 -6.14 -10.91 18.19
C ASN A 123 -7.11 -9.74 17.98
N ILE A 124 -7.04 -8.68 18.80
CA ILE A 124 -7.83 -7.46 18.60
C ILE A 124 -7.45 -6.79 17.28
N LEU A 125 -6.15 -6.62 17.04
CA LEU A 125 -5.62 -6.01 15.83
C LEU A 125 -6.08 -6.79 14.58
N LEU A 126 -5.91 -8.11 14.56
CA LEU A 126 -6.41 -8.95 13.47
C LEU A 126 -7.94 -8.93 13.38
N GLY A 127 -8.66 -8.72 14.48
CA GLY A 127 -10.11 -8.51 14.46
C GLY A 127 -10.53 -7.29 13.64
N VAL A 128 -9.74 -6.22 13.65
CA VAL A 128 -10.03 -4.98 12.93
C VAL A 128 -9.44 -5.01 11.51
N PHE A 129 -8.20 -5.44 11.34
CA PHE A 129 -7.46 -5.27 10.09
C PHE A 129 -7.57 -6.45 9.11
N TYR A 130 -7.87 -7.67 9.54
CA TYR A 130 -7.79 -8.87 8.69
C TYR A 130 -8.73 -8.88 7.48
N SER A 131 -9.84 -8.12 7.54
CA SER A 131 -10.76 -7.97 6.41
C SER A 131 -10.21 -7.07 5.30
N VAL A 132 -9.27 -6.17 5.62
CA VAL A 132 -8.73 -5.15 4.71
C VAL A 132 -7.27 -5.42 4.33
N CYS A 133 -6.46 -5.93 5.26
CA CYS A 133 -5.04 -6.19 5.10
C CYS A 133 -4.66 -7.58 5.61
N ARG A 134 -3.96 -8.35 4.77
CA ARG A 134 -3.38 -9.66 5.12
C ARG A 134 -1.86 -9.71 4.93
N ASP A 135 -1.23 -8.59 4.58
CA ASP A 135 0.24 -8.52 4.48
C ASP A 135 0.83 -8.51 5.90
N LEU A 136 1.61 -9.56 6.21
CA LEU A 136 2.28 -9.74 7.49
C LEU A 136 3.15 -8.52 7.87
N ARG A 137 3.84 -7.90 6.91
CA ARG A 137 4.76 -6.79 7.17
C ARG A 137 3.99 -5.54 7.59
N GLU A 138 2.90 -5.25 6.89
CA GLU A 138 2.03 -4.11 7.22
C GLU A 138 1.35 -4.34 8.57
N LEU A 139 0.85 -5.56 8.83
CA LEU A 139 0.28 -5.93 10.13
C LEU A 139 1.31 -5.81 11.27
N ARG A 140 2.56 -6.23 11.04
CA ARG A 140 3.67 -6.09 12.01
C ARG A 140 3.99 -4.63 12.29
N HIS A 141 4.02 -3.79 11.25
CA HIS A 141 4.23 -2.35 11.41
C HIS A 141 3.09 -1.70 12.20
N LEU A 142 1.84 -1.99 11.86
CA LEU A 142 0.66 -1.48 12.57
C LEU A 142 0.60 -1.96 14.01
N ALA A 143 1.02 -3.19 14.28
CA ALA A 143 1.13 -3.74 15.62
C ALA A 143 2.16 -2.97 16.45
N ALA A 144 3.36 -2.76 15.92
CA ALA A 144 4.40 -1.98 16.62
C ALA A 144 3.96 -0.54 16.90
N LEU A 145 3.32 0.12 15.91
CA LEU A 145 2.92 1.52 16.00
C LEU A 145 1.82 1.79 17.03
N ASN A 146 0.87 0.87 17.19
CA ASN A 146 -0.30 1.07 18.04
C ASN A 146 -0.18 0.37 19.40
N PHE A 147 0.91 -0.37 19.66
CA PHE A 147 1.09 -1.10 20.91
C PHE A 147 1.32 -0.16 22.10
N SER A 148 2.03 0.95 21.91
CA SER A 148 2.23 1.98 22.95
C SER A 148 0.89 2.51 23.50
N LYS A 149 -0.04 2.89 22.61
CA LYS A 149 -1.37 3.37 23.00
C LYS A 149 -2.25 2.28 23.63
N PHE A 150 -2.01 1.02 23.30
CA PHE A 150 -2.67 -0.11 23.98
C PHE A 150 -2.21 -0.27 25.43
N CYS A 151 -0.92 -0.01 25.70
CA CYS A 151 -0.32 -0.14 27.02
C CYS A 151 -0.55 1.05 27.96
N GLU A 152 -0.85 2.24 27.44
CA GLU A 152 -1.06 3.47 28.22
C GLU A 152 -2.01 3.30 29.44
N PRO A 153 -3.19 2.67 29.34
CA PRO A 153 -4.07 2.48 30.51
C PRO A 153 -3.52 1.53 31.58
N LEU A 154 -2.57 0.66 31.20
CA LEU A 154 -1.87 -0.26 32.11
C LEU A 154 -0.77 0.50 32.85
N GLU A 155 -0.03 1.34 32.15
CA GLU A 155 1.05 2.17 32.71
C GLU A 155 0.50 3.22 33.68
N GLU A 156 -0.67 3.80 33.38
CA GLU A 156 -1.38 4.70 34.28
C GLU A 156 -2.04 3.99 35.47
N GLY A 157 -2.04 2.66 35.52
CA GLY A 157 -2.65 1.85 36.58
C GLY A 157 -4.19 1.91 36.61
N LYS A 158 -4.84 2.44 35.57
CA LYS A 158 -6.31 2.55 35.46
C LYS A 158 -6.97 1.19 35.20
N VAL A 159 -6.25 0.27 34.56
CA VAL A 159 -6.75 -1.04 34.12
C VAL A 159 -5.71 -2.12 34.44
N LYS A 160 -6.17 -3.33 34.83
CA LYS A 160 -5.30 -4.50 35.02
C LYS A 160 -5.20 -5.31 33.72
N GLU A 161 -4.13 -6.10 33.56
CA GLU A 161 -3.98 -7.01 32.40
C GLU A 161 -5.17 -7.96 32.20
N THR A 162 -5.89 -8.30 33.28
CA THR A 162 -7.07 -9.17 33.27
C THR A 162 -8.33 -8.52 32.67
N ASP A 163 -8.39 -7.18 32.62
CA ASP A 163 -9.57 -6.42 32.22
C ASP A 163 -9.65 -6.26 30.68
N THR A 164 -9.65 -7.40 29.98
CA THR A 164 -9.64 -7.53 28.51
C THR A 164 -10.67 -6.65 27.80
N HIS A 165 -11.91 -6.60 28.31
CA HIS A 165 -12.98 -5.81 27.71
C HIS A 165 -12.74 -4.29 27.78
N LYS A 166 -12.12 -3.79 28.88
CA LYS A 166 -11.81 -2.36 29.01
C LYS A 166 -10.68 -1.97 28.07
N LEU A 167 -9.66 -2.81 27.94
CA LEU A 167 -8.55 -2.62 27.01
C LEU A 167 -9.03 -2.59 25.56
N TRP A 168 -9.90 -3.54 25.18
CA TRP A 168 -10.51 -3.58 23.86
C TRP A 168 -11.31 -2.30 23.56
N LYS A 169 -12.19 -1.89 24.47
CA LYS A 169 -13.04 -0.70 24.29
C LYS A 169 -12.22 0.59 24.15
N ASN A 170 -11.06 0.66 24.79
CA ASN A 170 -10.15 1.81 24.69
C ASN A 170 -9.43 1.86 23.33
N ILE A 171 -8.89 0.72 22.87
CA ILE A 171 -8.02 0.68 21.68
C ILE A 171 -8.79 0.53 20.36
N GLU A 172 -9.96 -0.12 20.36
CA GLU A 172 -10.75 -0.37 19.15
C GLU A 172 -11.04 0.89 18.31
N PRO A 173 -11.54 2.02 18.85
CA PRO A 173 -11.78 3.22 18.05
C PRO A 173 -10.48 3.78 17.46
N HIS A 174 -9.37 3.69 18.19
CA HIS A 174 -8.06 4.12 17.71
C HIS A 174 -7.57 3.28 16.54
N LEU A 175 -7.73 1.95 16.59
CA LEU A 175 -7.36 1.05 15.48
C LEU A 175 -8.23 1.30 14.24
N LYS A 176 -9.53 1.57 14.41
CA LYS A 176 -10.41 1.94 13.29
C LYS A 176 -9.97 3.26 12.63
N LYS A 177 -9.52 4.24 13.42
CA LYS A 177 -8.93 5.49 12.91
C LYS A 177 -7.63 5.22 12.16
N ALA A 178 -6.72 4.43 12.73
CA ALA A 178 -5.45 4.04 12.10
C ALA A 178 -5.63 3.30 10.76
N MET A 179 -6.68 2.48 10.65
CA MET A 179 -7.06 1.81 9.40
C MET A 179 -7.46 2.79 8.29
N GLN A 180 -8.08 3.92 8.64
CA GLN A 180 -8.50 4.93 7.65
C GLN A 180 -7.37 5.89 7.28
N THR A 181 -6.37 6.09 8.14
CA THR A 181 -5.31 7.09 7.92
C THR A 181 -3.97 6.46 7.56
N VAL A 182 -3.39 5.67 8.46
CA VAL A 182 -2.03 5.14 8.35
C VAL A 182 -1.95 4.07 7.27
N TYR A 183 -2.93 3.17 7.23
CA TYR A 183 -2.97 2.12 6.21
C TYR A 183 -3.16 2.69 4.80
N LEU A 184 -4.01 3.73 4.65
CA LEU A 184 -4.17 4.45 3.38
C LEU A 184 -2.99 5.40 3.07
N ARG A 185 -1.97 5.44 3.94
CA ARG A 185 -0.80 6.33 3.85
C ARG A 185 -1.16 7.80 3.71
N GLU A 186 -2.30 8.22 4.28
CA GLU A 186 -2.67 9.63 4.32
C GLU A 186 -1.72 10.44 5.20
N VAL A 187 -1.13 9.79 6.20
CA VAL A 187 -0.26 10.37 7.23
C VAL A 187 0.97 9.49 7.39
N SER A 188 2.16 10.11 7.54
CA SER A 188 3.40 9.39 7.82
C SER A 188 3.39 8.76 9.22
N SER A 189 4.13 7.66 9.41
CA SER A 189 4.26 7.00 10.73
C SER A 189 4.78 7.96 11.82
N LEU A 190 5.70 8.87 11.47
CA LEU A 190 6.23 9.89 12.39
C LEU A 190 5.17 10.92 12.79
N GLN A 191 4.35 11.36 11.83
CA GLN A 191 3.25 12.29 12.11
C GLN A 191 2.18 11.62 12.99
N TRP A 192 1.94 10.33 12.77
CA TRP A 192 1.02 9.54 13.59
C TRP A 192 1.53 9.35 15.03
N GLU A 193 2.83 9.11 15.24
CA GLU A 193 3.44 9.06 16.57
C GLU A 193 3.37 10.40 17.31
N GLN A 194 3.61 11.52 16.61
CA GLN A 194 3.47 12.86 17.19
C GLN A 194 2.04 13.15 17.63
N MET A 195 1.05 12.75 16.82
CA MET A 195 -0.37 12.89 17.18
C MET A 195 -0.78 12.05 18.40
N GLN A 196 -0.10 10.94 18.67
CA GLN A 196 -0.36 10.16 19.88
C GLN A 196 0.15 10.86 21.15
N GLN A 197 1.15 11.75 21.02
CA GLN A 197 1.75 12.50 22.13
C GLN A 197 1.04 13.83 22.41
N THR A 198 0.50 14.46 21.38
CA THR A 198 -0.34 15.67 21.52
C THR A 198 -1.80 15.24 21.55
N GLU A 199 -2.41 15.16 22.73
CA GLU A 199 -3.86 14.87 22.93
C GLU A 199 -4.80 15.96 22.36
N ASP A 200 -4.44 16.62 21.25
CA ASP A 200 -5.29 17.62 20.63
C ASP A 200 -6.42 16.94 19.83
N GLU A 201 -7.60 16.91 20.44
CA GLU A 201 -8.89 16.56 19.81
C GLU A 201 -9.31 17.52 18.67
N THR A 202 -8.51 18.53 18.31
CA THR A 202 -8.96 19.67 17.49
C THR A 202 -8.40 19.74 16.06
N GLY A 203 -7.82 18.65 15.53
CA GLY A 203 -7.49 18.62 14.11
C GLY A 203 -7.23 17.23 13.61
N ALA A 204 -8.14 16.69 12.78
CA ALA A 204 -7.75 15.62 11.88
C ALA A 204 -6.50 16.10 11.11
N PRO A 205 -5.40 15.32 11.09
CA PRO A 205 -4.24 15.67 10.30
C PRO A 205 -4.74 15.86 8.87
N LYS A 206 -4.40 17.00 8.27
CA LYS A 206 -4.63 17.20 6.85
C LYS A 206 -3.70 16.23 6.11
N GLY A 207 -4.17 15.00 5.88
CA GLY A 207 -3.46 14.02 5.09
C GLY A 207 -3.17 14.55 3.69
N LEU A 208 -2.46 13.78 2.88
CA LEU A 208 -2.24 14.11 1.46
C LEU A 208 -3.57 14.47 0.75
N SER A 209 -4.67 13.81 1.12
CA SER A 209 -6.04 14.04 0.62
C SER A 209 -6.65 15.39 1.01
N ALA A 210 -6.18 16.03 2.09
CA ALA A 210 -6.68 17.32 2.56
C ALA A 210 -5.94 18.53 1.94
N HIS A 211 -4.95 18.29 1.07
CA HIS A 211 -4.29 19.33 0.28
C HIS A 211 -5.07 19.71 -0.99
N THR A 212 -6.36 19.38 -1.07
CA THR A 212 -7.26 19.75 -2.18
C THR A 212 -7.51 21.25 -2.31
N HIS A 213 -7.11 22.05 -1.32
CA HIS A 213 -7.18 23.51 -1.39
C HIS A 213 -5.92 24.09 -2.04
N VAL A 214 -5.92 24.16 -3.37
CA VAL A 214 -4.87 24.79 -4.17
C VAL A 214 -5.24 26.25 -4.45
N GLU A 215 -4.37 27.18 -4.07
CA GLU A 215 -4.53 28.59 -4.45
C GLU A 215 -4.14 28.79 -5.92
N LEU A 216 -5.14 29.09 -6.74
CA LEU A 216 -4.97 29.38 -8.17
C LEU A 216 -5.26 30.86 -8.48
N PRO A 217 -4.59 31.46 -9.48
CA PRO A 217 -4.97 32.77 -10.01
C PRO A 217 -6.44 32.82 -10.42
N PHE A 218 -7.03 34.01 -10.41
CA PHE A 218 -8.46 34.21 -10.67
C PHE A 218 -8.92 33.55 -11.98
N TYR A 219 -8.29 33.88 -13.11
CA TYR A 219 -8.67 33.32 -14.41
C TYR A 219 -8.38 31.82 -14.52
N SER A 220 -7.30 31.32 -13.91
CA SER A 220 -7.00 29.88 -13.84
C SER A 220 -8.11 29.09 -13.12
N LYS A 221 -8.73 29.64 -12.07
CA LYS A 221 -9.89 29.02 -11.41
C LYS A 221 -11.08 28.88 -12.37
N PHE A 222 -11.38 29.95 -13.11
CA PHE A 222 -12.48 29.95 -14.08
C PHE A 222 -12.20 29.04 -15.28
N LEU A 223 -10.97 29.00 -15.78
CA LEU A 223 -10.56 28.07 -16.83
C LEU A 223 -10.68 26.62 -16.37
N LEU A 224 -10.28 26.30 -15.14
CA LEU A 224 -10.41 24.96 -14.58
C LEU A 224 -11.88 24.54 -14.42
N ILE A 225 -12.73 25.44 -13.92
CA ILE A 225 -14.18 25.19 -13.81
C ILE A 225 -14.81 25.04 -15.20
N ALA A 226 -14.44 25.87 -16.16
CA ALA A 226 -14.93 25.79 -17.54
C ALA A 226 -14.49 24.48 -18.22
N ALA A 227 -13.26 24.03 -18.00
CA ALA A 227 -12.73 22.75 -18.47
C ALA A 227 -13.49 21.57 -17.84
N TYR A 228 -13.77 21.63 -16.54
CA TYR A 228 -14.59 20.64 -15.87
C TYR A 228 -16.01 20.57 -16.47
N LEU A 229 -16.66 21.72 -16.67
CA LEU A 229 -17.98 21.80 -17.30
C LEU A 229 -17.95 21.29 -18.73
N ALA A 230 -16.93 21.62 -19.52
CA ALA A 230 -16.76 21.13 -20.88
C ALA A 230 -16.57 19.60 -20.90
N SER A 231 -15.80 19.06 -19.96
CA SER A 231 -15.48 17.63 -19.93
C SER A 231 -16.66 16.76 -19.52
N TYR A 232 -17.44 17.19 -18.52
CA TYR A 232 -18.51 16.37 -17.96
C TYR A 232 -19.87 16.60 -18.62
N ASN A 233 -20.12 17.78 -19.21
CA ASN A 233 -21.37 18.05 -19.91
C ASN A 233 -21.24 17.72 -21.41
N PRO A 234 -22.21 17.02 -22.02
CA PRO A 234 -22.23 16.83 -23.47
C PRO A 234 -22.31 18.15 -24.25
N ALA A 235 -21.63 18.27 -25.39
CA ALA A 235 -21.68 19.49 -26.21
C ALA A 235 -23.10 19.91 -26.65
N ARG A 236 -24.04 18.95 -26.72
CA ARG A 236 -25.45 19.22 -27.04
C ARG A 236 -26.16 20.05 -25.97
N THR A 237 -25.72 19.98 -24.71
CA THR A 237 -26.34 20.68 -23.58
C THR A 237 -25.83 22.10 -23.39
N ASP A 238 -24.74 22.49 -24.05
CA ASP A 238 -24.15 23.83 -23.92
C ASP A 238 -25.14 24.94 -24.28
N LYS A 239 -26.08 24.68 -25.21
CA LYS A 239 -27.12 25.64 -25.65
C LYS A 239 -28.31 25.79 -24.69
N ARG A 240 -28.55 24.83 -23.78
CA ARG A 240 -29.76 24.77 -22.94
C ARG A 240 -29.53 25.16 -21.48
N PHE A 241 -28.42 25.85 -21.20
CA PHE A 241 -27.81 25.95 -19.88
C PHE A 241 -27.42 24.57 -19.33
N PHE A 242 -26.33 24.53 -18.58
CA PHE A 242 -25.66 23.33 -18.08
C PHE A 242 -26.62 22.38 -17.34
N MET A 243 -27.33 21.52 -18.08
CA MET A 243 -28.18 20.49 -17.51
C MET A 243 -27.27 19.41 -16.93
N LYS A 244 -27.39 19.18 -15.61
CA LYS A 244 -26.71 18.09 -14.90
C LYS A 244 -27.09 16.76 -15.55
N THR A 245 -26.23 16.23 -16.40
CA THR A 245 -26.35 14.87 -16.96
C THR A 245 -25.45 13.95 -16.16
N THR A 246 -26.07 13.10 -15.35
CA THR A 246 -25.46 12.29 -14.29
C THR A 246 -24.75 11.04 -14.81
N ASN A 247 -23.86 11.18 -15.79
CA ASN A 247 -22.99 10.07 -16.26
C ASN A 247 -21.52 10.32 -15.90
N HIS A 248 -21.26 10.78 -14.66
CA HIS A 248 -19.91 11.01 -14.14
C HIS A 248 -19.08 9.71 -14.00
N LEU A 249 -19.73 8.54 -14.07
CA LEU A 249 -19.09 7.23 -13.93
C LEU A 249 -18.21 6.82 -15.13
N LEU A 250 -18.38 7.47 -16.28
CA LEU A 250 -17.59 7.19 -17.50
C LEU A 250 -16.29 8.00 -17.57
N GLY A 251 -16.04 8.87 -16.59
CA GLY A 251 -14.86 9.73 -16.55
C GLY A 251 -14.94 10.98 -17.45
N PRO A 252 -13.87 11.80 -17.47
CA PRO A 252 -13.80 13.04 -18.21
C PRO A 252 -13.76 12.81 -19.72
N LYS A 253 -14.51 13.60 -20.49
CA LYS A 253 -14.51 13.54 -21.97
C LYS A 253 -13.57 14.59 -22.57
N PRO A 254 -12.94 14.31 -23.72
CA PRO A 254 -12.19 15.32 -24.45
C PRO A 254 -13.11 16.42 -24.99
N PHE A 255 -12.61 17.65 -25.07
CA PHE A 255 -13.32 18.80 -25.60
C PHE A 255 -12.34 19.70 -26.39
N PRO A 256 -12.81 20.36 -27.47
CA PRO A 256 -11.97 21.27 -28.24
C PRO A 256 -11.73 22.58 -27.47
N LEU A 257 -10.60 23.25 -27.75
CA LEU A 257 -10.21 24.51 -27.11
C LEU A 257 -11.27 25.60 -27.30
N ASP A 258 -11.88 25.69 -28.49
CA ASP A 258 -12.91 26.70 -28.79
C ASP A 258 -14.12 26.57 -27.86
N ARG A 259 -14.48 25.33 -27.51
CA ARG A 259 -15.59 25.05 -26.58
C ARG A 259 -15.23 25.44 -25.15
N LEU A 260 -13.99 25.19 -24.72
CA LEU A 260 -13.50 25.65 -23.42
C LEU A 260 -13.59 27.17 -23.30
N LEU A 261 -13.09 27.90 -24.30
CA LEU A 261 -13.11 29.36 -24.30
C LEU A 261 -14.53 29.92 -24.32
N ALA A 262 -15.43 29.32 -25.12
CA ALA A 262 -16.83 29.71 -25.15
C ALA A 262 -17.51 29.55 -23.78
N ILE A 263 -17.24 28.44 -23.08
CA ILE A 263 -17.74 28.20 -21.72
C ILE A 263 -17.08 29.17 -20.73
N PHE A 264 -15.77 29.39 -20.81
CA PHE A 264 -15.04 30.32 -19.96
C PHE A 264 -15.60 31.75 -20.05
N TYR A 265 -15.76 32.29 -21.27
CA TYR A 265 -16.34 33.61 -21.49
C TYR A 265 -17.82 33.70 -21.09
N SER A 266 -18.54 32.57 -21.07
CA SER A 266 -19.92 32.51 -20.59
C SER A 266 -20.05 32.44 -19.06
N VAL A 267 -19.01 32.00 -18.35
CA VAL A 267 -19.03 31.78 -16.88
C VAL A 267 -18.34 32.93 -16.13
N VAL A 268 -17.40 33.64 -16.77
CA VAL A 268 -16.77 34.82 -16.16
C VAL A 268 -17.72 36.02 -16.30
N ASP A 269 -18.16 36.56 -15.16
CA ASP A 269 -18.95 37.80 -15.09
C ASP A 269 -18.07 39.03 -15.42
N GLY A 270 -17.71 39.21 -16.70
CA GLY A 270 -16.92 40.34 -17.17
C GLY A 270 -16.47 40.21 -18.63
N ARG A 271 -16.28 41.34 -19.33
CA ARG A 271 -15.66 41.35 -20.67
C ARG A 271 -14.16 41.09 -20.56
N VAL A 272 -13.76 39.83 -20.68
CA VAL A 272 -12.35 39.43 -20.68
C VAL A 272 -11.78 39.54 -22.11
N THR A 273 -10.67 40.27 -22.27
CA THR A 273 -9.95 40.32 -23.55
C THR A 273 -9.09 39.06 -23.73
N PRO A 274 -9.04 38.46 -24.93
CA PRO A 274 -8.18 37.30 -25.20
C PRO A 274 -6.70 37.73 -25.21
N THR A 275 -6.02 37.65 -24.07
CA THR A 275 -4.59 37.95 -23.93
C THR A 275 -3.75 36.69 -23.99
N ALA A 276 -2.49 36.81 -24.44
CA ALA A 276 -1.52 35.70 -24.43
C ALA A 276 -1.33 35.07 -23.05
N SER A 277 -1.52 35.85 -21.98
CA SER A 277 -1.48 35.36 -20.60
C SER A 277 -2.62 34.39 -20.24
N ILE A 278 -3.77 34.47 -20.90
CA ILE A 278 -4.90 33.53 -20.68
C ILE A 278 -4.64 32.21 -21.41
N PHE A 279 -4.07 32.26 -22.62
CA PHE A 279 -3.69 31.06 -23.37
C PHE A 279 -2.46 30.34 -22.76
N SER A 280 -1.64 31.08 -22.01
CA SER A 280 -0.47 30.54 -21.32
C SER A 280 -0.79 29.95 -19.94
N GLN A 281 -1.97 30.26 -19.38
CA GLN A 281 -2.46 29.69 -18.11
C GLN A 281 -3.09 28.32 -18.33
#